data_AF-A0A558DAW7-F1
#
_entry.id   AF-A0A558DAW7-F1
#
_cell.length_a   1.000
_cell.length_b   1.000
_cell.length_c   1.000
_cell.angle_alpha   90.00
_cell.angle_beta   90.00
_cell.angle_gamma   90.00
#
_symmetry.space_group_name_H-M   'P 1'
#
loop_
_entity.id
_entity.type
_entity.pdbx_description
1 polymer ?
#
loop_
_entity_poly.entity_id
_entity_poly.type
_entity_poly.pdbx_seq_one_letter_code
_entity_poly.pdbx_strand_id
1 'polypeptide(L)'
;MDDECKHLLPIGHCAYCKPPPEGVLPHGYRTKGGHAYHNDRECDWLRKGHDRSRRQGKDIHDAVRVAWADVKPGELEPCEFCCTSQWLRRHGKQGISPAERTEASPSGKPCQVRDGVDWYPGLLTWEKAPRDDGLWWARVKYRRGGKEIVVIKNQNDLRPRQ
;
A
#
# COMPACT_ATOMS: atom_id res chain seq x y z
N MET A 1 -25.67 2.84 -16.62
CA MET A 1 -25.19 3.82 -15.63
C MET A 1 -24.21 3.05 -14.78
N ASP A 2 -22.95 3.08 -15.20
CA ASP A 2 -21.89 2.23 -14.66
C ASP A 2 -21.25 2.94 -13.47
N ASP A 3 -21.90 2.83 -12.31
CA ASP A 3 -21.45 3.39 -11.02
C ASP A 3 -20.39 2.52 -10.32
N GLU A 4 -19.82 1.52 -11.01
CA GLU A 4 -18.84 0.58 -10.47
C GLU A 4 -17.50 0.67 -11.22
N CYS A 5 -16.39 0.68 -10.49
CA CYS A 5 -15.06 0.60 -11.08
C CYS A 5 -14.76 -0.83 -11.56
N LYS A 6 -13.66 -1.02 -12.32
CA LYS A 6 -13.19 -2.34 -12.80
C LYS A 6 -12.95 -3.42 -11.72
N HIS A 7 -13.04 -3.05 -10.45
CA HIS A 7 -12.92 -3.94 -9.30
C HIS A 7 -14.28 -4.26 -8.65
N LEU A 8 -15.39 -3.98 -9.34
CA LEU A 8 -16.77 -4.27 -8.90
C LEU A 8 -17.10 -3.60 -7.55
N LEU A 9 -16.65 -2.35 -7.41
CA LEU A 9 -16.92 -1.50 -6.25
C LEU A 9 -17.39 -0.13 -6.74
N PRO A 10 -18.26 0.57 -5.99
CA PRO A 10 -18.70 1.91 -6.37
C PRO A 10 -17.54 2.86 -6.68
N ILE A 11 -17.70 3.71 -7.69
CA ILE A 11 -16.71 4.75 -8.03
C ILE A 11 -16.49 5.63 -6.79
N GLY A 12 -15.24 5.74 -6.34
CA GLY A 12 -14.86 6.46 -5.12
C GLY A 12 -14.79 5.63 -3.83
N HIS A 13 -15.21 4.36 -3.84
CA HIS A 13 -15.05 3.43 -2.70
C HIS A 13 -13.88 2.45 -2.89
N CYS A 14 -13.40 2.30 -4.12
CA CYS A 14 -12.31 1.38 -4.40
C CYS A 14 -10.96 1.97 -3.94
N ALA A 15 -10.27 1.29 -3.02
CA ALA A 15 -8.93 1.66 -2.54
C ALA A 15 -7.87 1.73 -3.65
N TYR A 16 -8.08 1.01 -4.75
CA TYR A 16 -7.22 1.06 -5.93
C TYR A 16 -7.54 2.24 -6.86
N CYS A 17 -8.76 2.79 -6.80
CA CYS A 17 -9.19 3.89 -7.68
C CYS A 17 -9.29 5.24 -6.95
N LYS A 18 -9.37 5.26 -5.62
CA LYS A 18 -9.34 6.46 -4.79
C LYS A 18 -7.96 6.62 -4.15
N PRO A 19 -7.02 7.31 -4.80
CA PRO A 19 -5.73 7.57 -4.19
C PRO A 19 -5.92 8.44 -2.93
N PRO A 20 -5.30 8.11 -1.79
CA PRO A 20 -5.23 9.04 -0.68
C PRO A 20 -4.55 10.36 -1.08
N PRO A 21 -4.92 11.48 -0.42
CA PRO A 21 -4.25 12.76 -0.56
C PRO A 21 -2.74 12.65 -0.33
N GLU A 22 -2.01 13.66 -0.78
CA GLU A 22 -0.59 13.76 -0.48
C GLU A 22 -0.36 13.73 1.05
N GLY A 23 0.66 12.99 1.50
CA GLY A 23 0.91 12.83 2.93
C GLY A 23 0.04 11.79 3.64
N VAL A 24 -1.00 11.25 3.01
CA VAL A 24 -1.92 10.26 3.62
C VAL A 24 -1.58 8.83 3.18
N LEU A 25 -1.46 7.91 4.14
CA LEU A 25 -1.28 6.48 3.87
C LEU A 25 -2.63 5.80 3.56
N PRO A 26 -2.64 4.71 2.76
CA PRO A 26 -3.86 3.95 2.48
C PRO A 26 -4.56 3.36 3.71
N HIS A 27 -3.79 3.10 4.77
CA HIS A 27 -4.29 2.63 6.06
C HIS A 27 -3.76 3.51 7.18
N GLY A 28 -4.64 3.84 8.11
CA GLY A 28 -4.37 4.74 9.22
C GLY A 28 -5.28 4.43 10.40
N TYR A 29 -5.48 5.43 11.25
CA TYR A 29 -6.15 5.31 12.53
C TYR A 29 -7.08 6.49 12.76
N ARG A 30 -8.15 6.24 13.53
CA ARG A 30 -9.05 7.26 14.06
C ARG A 30 -9.60 6.85 15.42
N THR A 31 -10.12 7.79 16.19
CA THR A 31 -11.03 7.46 17.30
C THR A 31 -12.46 7.35 16.81
N LYS A 32 -13.29 6.51 17.45
CA LYS A 32 -14.72 6.48 17.17
C LYS A 32 -15.34 7.84 17.54
N GLY A 33 -16.03 8.46 16.58
CA GLY A 33 -16.57 9.83 16.71
C GLY A 33 -15.54 10.96 16.54
N GLY A 34 -14.29 10.65 16.19
CA GLY A 34 -13.30 11.65 15.79
C GLY A 34 -13.43 12.04 14.32
N HIS A 35 -12.97 13.26 14.00
CA HIS A 35 -13.02 13.82 12.63
C HIS A 35 -11.64 13.84 11.93
N ALA A 36 -10.61 13.25 12.55
CA ALA A 36 -9.26 13.27 12.01
C ALA A 36 -8.78 11.87 11.62
N TYR A 37 -8.12 11.77 10.47
CA TYR A 37 -7.40 10.59 10.01
C TYR A 37 -5.93 10.71 10.38
N HIS A 38 -5.35 9.64 10.94
CA HIS A 38 -3.95 9.61 11.36
C HIS A 38 -3.20 8.49 10.65
N ASN A 39 -2.02 8.78 10.10
CA ASN A 39 -1.13 7.74 9.56
C ASN A 39 -0.54 6.85 10.66
N ASP A 40 -0.41 7.38 11.87
CA ASP A 40 0.28 6.77 12.99
C ASP A 40 -0.63 6.66 14.21
N ARG A 41 -0.64 5.47 14.83
CA ARG A 41 -1.43 5.19 16.04
C ARG A 41 -0.86 5.95 17.24
N GLU A 42 0.43 6.26 17.21
CA GLU A 42 1.13 6.93 18.31
C GLU A 42 1.16 8.45 18.15
N CYS A 43 0.47 8.99 17.14
CA CYS A 43 0.40 10.43 16.90
C CYS A 43 -0.06 11.20 18.14
N ASP A 44 0.72 12.21 18.56
CA ASP A 44 0.41 13.04 19.74
C ASP A 44 -0.97 13.70 19.66
N TRP A 45 -1.41 14.09 18.46
CA TRP A 45 -2.72 14.71 18.25
C TRP A 45 -3.86 13.71 18.43
N LEU A 46 -3.67 12.45 18.03
CA LEU A 46 -4.62 11.37 18.28
C LEU A 46 -4.76 11.11 19.78
N ARG A 47 -3.63 11.03 20.49
CA ARG A 47 -3.58 10.87 21.95
C ARG A 47 -4.24 12.03 22.69
N LYS A 48 -3.92 13.28 22.30
CA LYS A 48 -4.55 14.50 22.87
C LYS A 48 -6.06 14.52 22.62
N GLY A 49 -6.52 14.04 21.47
CA GLY A 49 -7.94 13.87 21.16
C GLY A 49 -8.61 12.88 22.12
N HIS A 50 -7.97 11.74 22.35
CA HIS A 50 -8.38 10.75 23.35
C HIS A 50 -8.50 11.36 24.75
N ASP A 51 -7.46 12.07 25.20
CA ASP A 51 -7.43 12.70 26.53
C ASP A 51 -8.52 13.77 26.68
N ARG A 52 -8.81 14.52 25.60
CA ARG A 52 -9.89 15.51 25.59
C ARG A 52 -11.26 14.84 25.73
N SER A 53 -11.53 13.79 24.96
CA SER A 53 -12.79 13.02 25.08
C SER A 53 -12.96 12.43 26.47
N ARG A 54 -11.87 11.92 27.07
CA ARG A 54 -11.84 11.46 28.47
C ARG A 54 -12.28 12.55 29.45
N ARG A 55 -11.71 13.75 29.34
CA ARG A 55 -12.06 14.89 30.21
C ARG A 55 -13.49 15.35 30.03
N GLN A 56 -14.09 15.10 28.86
CA GLN A 56 -15.49 15.41 28.57
C GLN A 56 -16.47 14.30 29.02
N GLY A 57 -15.99 13.24 29.68
CA GLY A 57 -16.82 12.13 30.14
C GLY A 57 -17.45 11.31 29.01
N LYS A 58 -16.92 11.42 27.79
CA LYS A 58 -17.40 10.65 26.63
C LYS A 58 -16.82 9.24 26.68
N ASP A 59 -17.59 8.27 26.18
CA ASP A 59 -17.09 6.91 26.00
C ASP A 59 -15.90 6.92 25.05
N ILE A 60 -14.75 6.47 25.55
CA ILE A 60 -13.46 6.59 24.86
C ILE A 60 -13.11 5.24 24.28
N HIS A 61 -13.37 5.11 22.98
CA HIS A 61 -12.94 3.93 22.24
C HIS A 61 -11.50 4.11 21.78
N ASP A 62 -10.70 3.05 21.89
CA ASP A 62 -9.33 3.01 21.37
C ASP A 62 -9.23 3.43 19.89
N ALA A 63 -8.04 3.86 19.50
CA ALA A 63 -7.71 4.11 18.11
C ALA A 63 -7.98 2.86 17.25
N VAL A 64 -8.96 2.97 16.35
CA VAL A 64 -9.33 1.92 15.40
C VAL A 64 -8.61 2.13 14.09
N ARG A 65 -8.18 1.03 13.47
CA ARG A 65 -7.58 1.05 12.14
C ARG A 65 -8.67 1.29 11.09
N VAL A 66 -8.37 2.14 10.10
CA VAL A 66 -9.29 2.48 9.01
C VAL A 66 -8.52 2.55 7.70
N ALA A 67 -9.14 2.10 6.60
CA ALA A 67 -8.59 2.32 5.27
C ALA A 67 -9.14 3.65 4.72
N TRP A 68 -8.28 4.45 4.07
CA TRP A 68 -8.71 5.72 3.46
C TRP A 68 -9.84 5.54 2.42
N ALA A 69 -9.87 4.37 1.77
CA ALA A 69 -10.91 4.02 0.81
C ALA A 69 -12.32 3.99 1.43
N ASP A 70 -12.42 3.58 2.70
CA ASP A 70 -13.70 3.46 3.43
C ASP A 70 -14.15 4.81 4.01
N VAL A 71 -13.28 5.83 4.00
CA VAL A 71 -13.58 7.17 4.51
C VAL A 71 -14.43 7.91 3.50
N LYS A 72 -15.65 8.31 3.86
CA LYS A 72 -16.49 9.13 2.98
C LYS A 72 -15.86 10.53 2.83
N PRO A 73 -15.96 11.18 1.65
CA PRO A 73 -15.51 12.56 1.49
C PRO A 73 -16.11 13.47 2.58
N GLY A 74 -15.25 14.24 3.27
CA GLY A 74 -15.65 15.13 4.37
C GLY A 74 -15.93 14.43 5.72
N GLU A 75 -15.80 13.10 5.82
CA GLU A 75 -15.98 12.39 7.10
C GLU A 75 -14.76 12.55 8.01
N LEU A 76 -13.55 12.41 7.45
CA LEU A 76 -12.29 12.57 8.16
C LEU A 76 -11.34 13.49 7.40
N GLU A 77 -10.76 14.43 8.13
CA GLU A 77 -9.71 15.31 7.64
C GLU A 77 -8.34 14.72 7.96
N PRO A 78 -7.38 14.74 7.01
CA PRO A 78 -5.99 14.35 7.28
C PRO A 78 -5.39 15.15 8.44
N CYS A 79 -4.75 14.45 9.39
CA CYS A 79 -4.06 15.12 10.48
C CYS A 79 -2.87 15.93 9.97
N GLU A 80 -2.86 17.23 10.25
CA GLU A 80 -1.80 18.17 9.82
C GLU A 80 -0.40 17.83 10.35
N PHE A 81 -0.27 16.92 11.33
CA PHE A 81 1.02 16.51 11.90
C PHE A 81 1.57 15.22 11.27
N CYS A 82 0.77 14.15 11.27
CA CYS A 82 1.23 12.84 10.81
C CYS A 82 0.84 12.53 9.36
N CYS A 83 -0.11 13.26 8.77
CA CYS A 83 -0.53 13.12 7.37
C CYS A 83 0.15 14.15 6.47
N THR A 84 1.46 14.32 6.60
CA THR A 84 2.25 15.24 5.77
C THR A 84 3.34 14.50 5.00
N SER A 85 3.72 15.02 3.84
CA SER A 85 4.82 14.48 3.04
C SER A 85 6.16 14.49 3.79
N GLN A 86 6.38 15.49 4.64
CA GLN A 86 7.56 15.57 5.49
C GLN A 86 7.57 14.46 6.56
N TRP A 87 6.41 14.15 7.14
CA TRP A 87 6.29 13.03 8.07
C TRP A 87 6.59 11.70 7.36
N LEU A 88 6.03 11.48 6.16
CA LEU A 88 6.31 10.27 5.37
C LEU A 88 7.81 10.09 5.09
N ARG A 89 8.52 11.18 4.74
CA ARG A 89 9.98 11.21 4.54
C ARG A 89 10.72 10.75 5.80
N ARG A 90 10.42 11.39 6.94
CA ARG A 90 11.09 11.13 8.22
C ARG A 90 10.92 9.69 8.70
N HIS A 91 9.76 9.09 8.42
CA HIS A 91 9.42 7.74 8.86
C HIS A 91 9.71 6.65 7.80
N GLY A 92 10.44 6.97 6.72
CA GLY A 92 10.79 6.00 5.68
C GLY A 92 9.57 5.42 4.95
N LYS A 93 8.44 6.13 4.96
CA LYS A 93 7.19 5.76 4.27
C LYS A 93 7.06 6.43 2.90
N GLN A 94 8.14 7.05 2.43
CA GLN A 94 8.22 7.67 1.12
C GLN A 94 8.35 6.58 0.04
N GLY A 95 7.51 6.62 -0.99
CA GLY A 95 7.37 5.57 -2.00
C GLY A 95 5.94 5.07 -2.23
N ILE A 96 4.93 5.79 -1.73
CA ILE A 96 3.53 5.55 -2.07
C ILE A 96 2.95 6.84 -2.67
N SER A 97 3.45 7.26 -3.84
CA SER A 97 2.88 8.42 -4.52
C SER A 97 1.49 8.10 -5.11
N PRO A 98 0.57 9.09 -5.24
CA PRO A 98 -0.69 8.91 -5.96
C PRO A 98 -0.50 8.45 -7.40
N ALA A 99 0.57 8.89 -8.05
CA ALA A 99 0.92 8.54 -9.43
C ALA A 99 1.39 7.09 -9.59
N GLU A 100 1.87 6.42 -8.53
CA GLU A 100 2.23 4.99 -8.55
C GLU A 100 1.03 4.05 -8.28
N ARG A 101 -0.19 4.61 -8.10
CA ARG A 101 -1.42 3.82 -7.92
C ARG A 101 -2.19 3.56 -9.20
N THR A 102 -1.97 4.36 -10.24
CA THR A 102 -2.58 4.19 -11.55
C THR A 102 -1.54 3.66 -12.52
N GLU A 103 -1.77 2.43 -12.96
CA GLU A 103 -0.93 1.62 -13.85
C GLU A 103 0.24 0.96 -13.13
N ALA A 104 -0.03 -0.23 -12.60
CA ALA A 104 0.95 -1.18 -12.08
C ALA A 104 2.01 -0.55 -11.14
N SER A 105 1.96 -0.91 -9.84
CA SER A 105 3.24 -1.15 -9.16
C SER A 105 4.15 -1.89 -10.15
N PRO A 106 5.48 -1.69 -10.19
CA PRO A 106 6.35 -2.62 -10.88
C PRO A 106 6.20 -3.97 -10.15
N SER A 107 5.12 -4.69 -10.47
CA SER A 107 4.36 -5.49 -9.51
C SER A 107 4.94 -6.86 -9.52
N GLY A 108 6.16 -6.97 -9.03
CA GLY A 108 6.77 -8.22 -8.73
C GLY A 108 7.27 -8.28 -7.30
N LYS A 109 7.13 -9.43 -6.66
CA LYS A 109 7.80 -9.72 -5.39
C LYS A 109 9.32 -9.67 -5.62
N PRO A 110 10.11 -9.03 -4.73
CA PRO A 110 11.56 -9.08 -4.82
C PRO A 110 12.06 -10.52 -4.84
N CYS A 111 12.97 -10.81 -5.77
CA CYS A 111 13.53 -12.13 -5.93
C CYS A 111 14.96 -12.07 -6.44
N GLN A 112 15.62 -13.23 -6.46
CA GLN A 112 16.80 -13.45 -7.28
C GLN A 112 16.42 -14.36 -8.45
N VAL A 113 16.84 -13.96 -9.65
CA VAL A 113 16.59 -14.64 -10.92
C VAL A 113 17.86 -15.30 -11.40
N ARG A 114 17.79 -16.59 -11.73
CA ARG A 114 18.91 -17.35 -12.28
C ARG A 114 19.07 -17.09 -13.77
N ASP A 115 20.25 -16.63 -14.17
CA ASP A 115 20.66 -16.45 -15.55
C ASP A 115 22.08 -17.03 -15.72
N GLY A 116 22.17 -18.20 -16.34
CA GLY A 116 23.40 -19.01 -16.37
C GLY A 116 23.74 -19.56 -14.99
N VAL A 117 24.95 -19.24 -14.52
CA VAL A 117 25.45 -19.61 -13.18
C VAL A 117 25.16 -18.53 -12.13
N ASP A 118 24.78 -17.33 -12.56
CA ASP A 118 24.63 -16.16 -11.70
C ASP A 118 23.18 -15.92 -11.27
N TRP A 119 23.05 -15.22 -10.15
CA TRP A 119 21.77 -14.81 -9.58
C TRP A 119 21.67 -13.29 -9.56
N TYR A 120 20.67 -12.74 -10.25
CA TYR A 120 20.47 -11.30 -10.37
C TYR A 120 19.26 -10.85 -9.55
N PRO A 121 19.33 -9.69 -8.86
CA PRO A 121 18.16 -9.13 -8.20
C PRO A 121 17.10 -8.72 -9.23
N GLY A 122 15.85 -9.11 -8.99
CA GLY A 122 14.73 -8.84 -9.88
C GLY A 122 13.40 -8.75 -9.16
N LEU A 123 12.35 -8.55 -9.95
CA LEU A 123 10.95 -8.52 -9.51
C LEU A 123 10.19 -9.61 -10.27
N LEU A 124 9.48 -10.49 -9.56
CA LEU A 124 8.68 -11.57 -10.16
C LEU A 124 7.19 -11.40 -9.96
N THR A 125 6.40 -11.72 -10.98
CA THR A 125 4.94 -11.81 -10.91
C THR A 125 4.54 -13.24 -11.23
N TRP A 126 4.11 -14.00 -10.23
CA TRP A 126 3.61 -15.37 -10.43
C TRP A 126 2.37 -15.38 -11.33
N GLU A 127 2.26 -16.43 -12.14
CA GLU A 127 1.01 -16.79 -12.80
C GLU A 127 -0.05 -17.19 -11.77
N LYS A 128 -1.33 -17.13 -12.18
CA LYS A 128 -2.46 -17.40 -11.28
C LYS A 128 -2.59 -18.87 -10.88
N ALA A 129 -1.99 -19.78 -11.65
CA ALA A 129 -2.03 -21.22 -11.44
C ALA A 129 -0.71 -21.85 -11.93
N PRO A 130 -0.32 -23.02 -11.41
CA PRO A 130 0.74 -23.82 -12.00
C PRO A 130 0.34 -24.28 -13.41
N ARG A 131 1.33 -24.53 -14.27
CA ARG A 131 1.10 -25.05 -15.62
C ARG A 131 1.00 -26.58 -15.60
N ASP A 132 0.80 -27.18 -16.78
CA ASP A 132 0.66 -28.63 -16.96
C ASP A 132 1.89 -29.43 -16.49
N ASP A 133 3.06 -28.77 -16.38
CA ASP A 133 4.29 -29.35 -15.83
C ASP A 133 4.30 -29.41 -14.29
N GLY A 134 3.25 -28.93 -13.62
CA GLY A 134 3.13 -28.85 -12.18
C GLY A 134 4.00 -27.77 -11.52
N LEU A 135 4.71 -26.96 -12.31
CA LEU A 135 5.58 -25.90 -11.80
C LEU A 135 4.84 -24.56 -11.76
N TRP A 136 5.22 -23.73 -10.80
CA TRP A 136 4.84 -22.32 -10.81
C TRP A 136 5.74 -21.53 -11.74
N TRP A 137 5.13 -20.71 -12.58
CA TRP A 137 5.80 -19.85 -13.54
C TRP A 137 5.56 -18.38 -13.20
N ALA A 138 6.55 -17.54 -13.46
CA ALA A 138 6.47 -16.11 -13.24
C ALA A 138 7.08 -15.31 -14.38
N ARG A 139 6.48 -14.15 -14.66
CA ARG A 139 7.13 -13.09 -15.41
C ARG A 139 8.11 -12.39 -14.50
N VAL A 140 9.38 -12.35 -14.90
CA VAL A 140 10.45 -11.74 -14.13
C VAL A 140 11.12 -10.61 -14.89
N LYS A 141 11.49 -9.59 -14.13
CA LYS A 141 12.16 -8.38 -14.62
C LYS A 141 13.44 -8.18 -13.81
N TYR A 142 14.60 -8.19 -14.46
CA TYR A 142 15.90 -8.01 -13.81
C TYR A 142 16.85 -7.18 -14.69
N ARG A 143 17.96 -6.71 -14.12
CA ARG A 143 19.00 -5.98 -14.85
C ARG A 143 20.28 -6.80 -14.97
N ARG A 144 20.86 -6.84 -16.17
CA ARG A 144 22.15 -7.46 -16.45
C ARG A 144 22.93 -6.59 -17.44
N GLY A 145 24.18 -6.25 -17.10
CA GLY A 145 25.03 -5.41 -17.95
C GLY A 145 24.39 -4.04 -18.29
N GLY A 146 23.67 -3.44 -17.35
CA GLY A 146 22.95 -2.18 -17.55
C GLY A 146 21.67 -2.28 -18.38
N LYS A 147 21.36 -3.45 -18.96
CA LYS A 147 20.13 -3.69 -19.74
C LYS A 147 19.05 -4.30 -18.86
N GLU A 148 17.82 -3.88 -19.09
CA GLU A 148 16.64 -4.46 -18.48
C GLU A 148 16.18 -5.67 -19.29
N ILE A 149 15.98 -6.80 -18.61
CA ILE A 149 15.58 -8.07 -19.20
C ILE A 149 14.24 -8.47 -18.59
N VAL A 150 13.29 -8.84 -19.45
CA VAL A 150 11.96 -9.35 -19.07
C VAL A 150 11.77 -10.72 -19.69
N VAL A 151 11.63 -11.75 -18.85
CA VAL A 151 11.53 -13.15 -19.28
C VAL A 151 10.52 -13.92 -18.42
N ILE A 152 10.16 -15.12 -18.85
CA ILE A 152 9.32 -16.05 -18.10
C ILE A 152 10.22 -17.14 -17.51
N LYS A 153 10.12 -17.37 -16.19
CA LYS A 153 10.95 -18.33 -15.44
C LYS A 153 10.07 -19.17 -14.53
N ASN A 154 10.43 -20.44 -14.34
CA ASN A 154 9.76 -21.30 -13.37
C ASN A 154 10.39 -21.17 -11.98
N GLN A 155 9.75 -21.77 -10.98
CA GLN A 155 10.17 -21.70 -9.59
C GLN A 155 11.61 -22.20 -9.29
N ASN A 156 12.22 -23.02 -10.15
CA ASN A 156 13.59 -23.51 -9.95
C ASN A 156 14.65 -22.45 -10.29
N ASP A 157 14.28 -21.47 -11.12
CA ASP A 157 15.15 -20.36 -11.53
C ASP A 157 14.92 -19.10 -10.68
N LEU A 158 14.12 -19.20 -9.62
CA LEU A 158 13.68 -18.07 -8.81
C LEU A 158 13.84 -18.39 -7.32
N ARG A 159 14.35 -17.43 -6.54
CA ARG A 159 14.38 -17.57 -5.07
C ARG A 159 14.10 -16.24 -4.36
N PRO A 160 13.68 -16.27 -3.08
CA PRO A 160 13.48 -15.05 -2.30
C PRO A 160 14.78 -14.24 -2.21
N ARG A 161 14.64 -12.91 -2.11
CA ARG A 161 15.76 -12.03 -1.77
C ARG A 161 16.10 -12.21 -0.28
N GLN A 162 17.36 -12.52 0.03
CA GLN A 162 17.89 -12.55 1.40
C GLN A 162 17.94 -11.15 2.00
#